data_AF-A0A1A7KG41-F1
#
_entry.id   AF-A0A1A7KG41-F1
#
_cell.length_a   1.000
_cell.length_b   1.000
_cell.length_c   1.000
_cell.angle_alpha   90.00
_cell.angle_beta   90.00
_cell.angle_gamma   90.00
#
_symmetry.space_group_name_H-M   'P 1'
#
loop_
_entity.id
_entity.type
_entity.pdbx_description
1 polymer ?
#
loop_
_entity_poly.entity_id
_entity_poly.type
_entity_poly.pdbx_seq_one_letter_code
_entity_poly.pdbx_strand_id
1 'polypeptide(L)'
;MLLYVRSNNPILLYNKVSNDNYSTDHFHIRLEGDVNKEEYFFSRNKKAITKTKIVKALKDRRYFSDYLKWIMENLFLHQKRYKGLEELSDSLDIFLDGFESKGAIKLAEFLDKYPDSYYYADWYLNDVKKNLIAAGHEVSNIEKNEYNYLSLEELILKNKETGSFNLGNKIHEYITLALHRKQKIDLASISLFWTKYYNRKDYTLYGLPKALKTIHTNNLLTLEECIFTITKIQNISEKGYRYLLGEFIELYQPSEIMPYIEKLNLSHLSLQWFLLPSKYINSFSDKLYNFAINQLLKVNRSGSIEIDEIRNGLLSTRLKDIELEFSIIKTKIRVEKSDNIIRELKNSKILFQVYVDKEKDRYKETSEERLNKGYIYPSDFDLIKERKISSIDAAKFADSESSSLVFTELFEMYEKEEVTVNFKEILYNAVIGKTWRGEYSFLLYYTSGHILYMIEKYRTKDEFEKAVKSFKKFIQLSLIDINWYR
;
A
#
# COMPACT_ATOMS: atom_id res chain seq x y z
N MET A 1 -11.61 -22.10 13.18
CA MET A 1 -10.59 -21.55 14.09
C MET A 1 -11.07 -21.51 15.55
N LEU A 2 -12.13 -20.77 15.89
CA LEU A 2 -12.65 -20.67 17.27
C LEU A 2 -12.98 -22.03 17.92
N LEU A 3 -13.54 -22.96 17.15
CA LEU A 3 -13.86 -24.31 17.63
C LEU A 3 -12.59 -25.13 17.93
N TYR A 4 -11.58 -25.08 17.05
CA TYR A 4 -10.27 -25.71 17.29
C TYR A 4 -9.61 -25.15 18.55
N VAL A 5 -9.60 -23.83 18.73
CA VAL A 5 -9.06 -23.19 19.93
C VAL A 5 -9.77 -23.69 21.20
N ARG A 6 -11.07 -24.00 21.12
CA ARG A 6 -11.85 -24.50 22.26
C ARG A 6 -11.75 -26.00 22.49
N SER A 7 -11.57 -26.80 21.44
CA SER A 7 -11.69 -28.26 21.50
C SER A 7 -10.40 -29.02 21.19
N ASN A 8 -9.34 -28.30 20.78
CA ASN A 8 -8.10 -28.85 20.22
C ASN A 8 -8.32 -29.93 19.14
N ASN A 9 -9.43 -29.83 18.39
CA ASN A 9 -9.84 -30.84 17.42
C ASN A 9 -9.77 -30.24 15.99
N PRO A 10 -8.84 -30.69 15.13
CA PRO A 10 -8.66 -30.13 13.81
C PRO A 10 -9.63 -30.70 12.75
N ILE A 11 -10.42 -31.74 13.06
CA ILE A 11 -11.30 -32.45 12.11
C ILE A 11 -12.24 -31.50 11.35
N LEU A 12 -12.81 -30.50 12.03
CA LEU A 12 -13.71 -29.53 11.40
C LEU A 12 -13.00 -28.43 10.59
N LEU A 13 -11.68 -28.24 10.77
CA LEU A 13 -10.88 -27.39 9.90
C LEU A 13 -10.62 -28.08 8.56
N TYR A 14 -10.39 -29.40 8.56
CA TYR A 14 -10.23 -30.19 7.35
C TYR A 14 -11.52 -30.22 6.50
N ASN A 15 -12.68 -30.34 7.16
CA ASN A 15 -13.97 -30.48 6.46
C ASN A 15 -14.54 -29.18 5.87
N LYS A 16 -14.07 -27.99 6.29
CA LYS A 16 -14.70 -26.70 5.89
C LYS A 16 -14.05 -25.99 4.71
N VAL A 17 -12.86 -26.41 4.29
CA VAL A 17 -12.05 -25.76 3.23
C VAL A 17 -11.63 -26.71 2.12
N SER A 18 -12.03 -27.99 2.19
CA SER A 18 -11.82 -28.98 1.13
C SER A 18 -12.54 -28.65 -0.19
N ASN A 19 -13.42 -27.65 -0.21
CA ASN A 19 -14.15 -27.21 -1.41
C ASN A 19 -13.45 -26.09 -2.21
N ASP A 20 -12.37 -25.48 -1.71
CA ASP A 20 -11.76 -24.28 -2.32
C ASP A 20 -10.34 -24.49 -2.91
N ASN A 21 -9.94 -25.73 -3.24
CA ASN A 21 -8.59 -26.07 -3.74
C ASN A 21 -7.42 -25.64 -2.82
N TYR A 22 -7.67 -25.24 -1.57
CA TYR A 22 -6.63 -24.92 -0.58
C TYR A 22 -6.25 -26.16 0.23
N SER A 23 -5.01 -26.65 0.08
CA SER A 23 -4.48 -27.71 0.95
C SER A 23 -4.34 -27.20 2.40
N THR A 24 -5.01 -27.90 3.31
CA THR A 24 -4.92 -27.69 4.77
C THR A 24 -3.86 -28.55 5.43
N ASP A 25 -3.13 -29.38 4.67
CA ASP A 25 -2.22 -30.41 5.20
C ASP A 25 -1.13 -29.82 6.11
N HIS A 26 -0.75 -28.56 5.83
CA HIS A 26 0.23 -27.81 6.61
C HIS A 26 -0.36 -26.71 7.49
N PHE A 27 -1.69 -26.51 7.51
CA PHE A 27 -2.30 -25.47 8.36
C PHE A 27 -2.14 -25.79 9.84
N HIS A 28 -2.49 -27.01 10.24
CA HIS A 28 -2.36 -27.49 11.62
C HIS A 28 -0.92 -27.41 12.11
N ILE A 29 0.03 -27.95 11.34
CA ILE A 29 1.45 -27.96 11.70
C ILE A 29 1.99 -26.53 11.86
N ARG A 30 1.56 -25.59 11.00
CA ARG A 30 1.93 -24.17 11.13
C ARG A 30 1.33 -23.55 12.39
N LEU A 31 0.05 -23.80 12.67
CA LEU A 31 -0.62 -23.29 13.85
C LEU A 31 0.01 -23.81 15.15
N GLU A 32 0.32 -25.10 15.24
CA GLU A 32 1.07 -25.66 16.37
C GLU A 32 2.46 -25.03 16.48
N GLY A 33 3.16 -24.85 15.36
CA GLY A 33 4.44 -24.16 15.31
C GLY A 33 4.36 -22.72 15.86
N ASP A 34 3.30 -22.00 15.53
CA ASP A 34 3.10 -20.63 15.99
C ASP A 34 2.73 -20.59 17.49
N VAL A 35 1.85 -21.48 17.97
CA VAL A 35 1.57 -21.62 19.41
C VAL A 35 2.85 -21.93 20.19
N ASN A 36 3.65 -22.89 19.70
CA ASN A 36 4.92 -23.25 20.34
C ASN A 36 5.91 -22.07 20.39
N LYS A 37 5.95 -21.22 19.34
CA LYS A 37 6.76 -20.01 19.35
C LYS A 37 6.30 -19.01 20.42
N GLU A 38 5.00 -18.78 20.55
CA GLU A 38 4.43 -17.88 21.57
C GLU A 38 4.74 -18.38 22.99
N GLU A 39 4.55 -19.67 23.25
CA GLU A 39 4.88 -20.27 24.56
C GLU A 39 6.40 -20.24 24.85
N TYR A 40 7.22 -20.42 23.82
CA TYR A 40 8.67 -20.44 23.95
C TYR A 40 9.27 -19.03 24.08
N PHE A 41 8.60 -18.00 23.56
CA PHE A 41 9.11 -16.61 23.49
C PHE A 41 9.66 -16.10 24.83
N PHE A 42 8.88 -16.23 25.92
CA PHE A 42 9.31 -15.82 27.26
C PHE A 42 10.17 -16.90 27.95
N SER A 43 9.80 -18.18 27.78
CA SER A 43 10.41 -19.26 28.55
C SER A 43 11.86 -19.55 28.12
N ARG A 44 12.24 -19.27 26.86
CA ARG A 44 13.60 -19.44 26.33
C ARG A 44 14.66 -18.63 27.07
N ASN A 45 14.26 -17.52 27.69
CA ASN A 45 15.13 -16.61 28.41
C ASN A 45 14.98 -16.71 29.94
N LYS A 46 14.24 -17.70 30.46
CA LYS A 46 14.00 -17.84 31.91
C LYS A 46 15.27 -18.13 32.74
N LYS A 47 16.28 -18.74 32.13
CA LYS A 47 17.56 -19.08 32.79
C LYS A 47 18.74 -18.49 32.02
N ALA A 48 19.77 -18.10 32.75
CA ALA A 48 21.02 -17.65 32.17
C ALA A 48 21.66 -18.77 31.33
N ILE A 49 22.04 -18.43 30.10
CA ILE A 49 22.77 -19.30 29.20
C ILE A 49 24.22 -19.45 29.66
N THR A 50 24.78 -20.65 29.57
CA THR A 50 26.18 -20.89 29.92
C THR A 50 27.10 -20.63 28.73
N LYS A 51 28.36 -20.25 28.99
CA LYS A 51 29.39 -20.07 27.95
C LYS A 51 29.52 -21.31 27.04
N THR A 52 29.51 -22.51 27.62
CA THR A 52 29.58 -23.77 26.85
C THR A 52 28.40 -23.92 25.88
N LYS A 53 27.19 -23.52 26.32
CA LYS A 53 25.99 -23.58 25.48
C LYS A 53 26.03 -22.53 24.36
N ILE A 54 26.53 -21.32 24.65
CA ILE A 54 26.79 -20.28 23.63
C ILE A 54 27.73 -20.82 22.54
N VAL A 55 28.90 -21.31 22.92
CA VAL A 55 29.91 -21.81 21.98
C VAL A 55 29.38 -22.99 21.17
N LYS A 56 28.53 -23.85 21.75
CA LYS A 56 27.89 -24.94 21.01
C LYS A 56 26.87 -24.43 20.00
N ALA A 57 26.02 -23.47 20.38
CA ALA A 57 24.96 -22.93 19.53
C ALA A 57 25.51 -22.16 18.33
N LEU A 58 26.57 -21.37 18.52
CA LEU A 58 27.22 -20.60 17.45
C LEU A 58 27.92 -21.47 16.38
N LYS A 59 28.11 -22.77 16.64
CA LYS A 59 28.64 -23.71 15.63
C LYS A 59 27.56 -24.20 14.68
N ASP A 60 26.28 -24.04 15.01
CA ASP A 60 25.17 -24.47 14.16
C ASP A 60 24.92 -23.42 13.08
N ARG A 61 25.50 -23.66 11.89
CA ARG A 61 25.35 -22.78 10.73
C ARG A 61 23.91 -22.62 10.26
N ARG A 62 23.05 -23.61 10.49
CA ARG A 62 21.67 -23.60 9.99
C ARG A 62 20.79 -22.62 10.74
N TYR A 63 21.03 -22.50 12.05
CA TYR A 63 20.24 -21.66 12.96
C TYR A 63 21.06 -20.55 13.61
N PHE A 64 22.20 -20.19 13.02
CA PHE A 64 23.14 -19.22 13.58
C PHE A 64 22.47 -17.88 13.92
N SER A 65 21.69 -17.32 13.00
CA SER A 65 20.96 -16.06 13.19
C SER A 65 20.05 -16.12 14.42
N ASP A 66 19.23 -17.16 14.53
CA ASP A 66 18.28 -17.32 15.63
C ASP A 66 18.98 -17.54 16.97
N TYR A 67 20.06 -18.32 16.97
CA TYR A 67 20.86 -18.51 18.17
C TYR A 67 21.58 -17.23 18.59
N LEU A 68 22.15 -16.46 17.66
CA LEU A 68 22.83 -15.21 17.98
C LEU A 68 21.88 -14.22 18.65
N LYS A 69 20.69 -14.01 18.07
CA LYS A 69 19.64 -13.15 18.66
C LYS A 69 19.27 -13.63 20.07
N TRP A 70 18.96 -14.91 20.23
CA TRP A 70 18.64 -15.50 21.54
C TRP A 70 19.78 -15.36 22.56
N ILE A 71 21.03 -15.58 22.16
CA ILE A 71 22.20 -15.42 23.03
C ILE A 71 22.30 -13.98 23.52
N MET A 72 22.25 -13.00 22.61
CA MET A 72 22.38 -11.58 22.96
C MET A 72 21.24 -11.11 23.86
N GLU A 73 19.99 -11.49 23.56
CA GLU A 73 18.84 -11.27 24.45
C GLU A 73 19.10 -11.85 25.85
N ASN A 74 19.56 -13.11 25.94
CA ASN A 74 19.78 -13.77 27.22
C ASN A 74 20.91 -13.11 28.02
N LEU A 75 22.01 -12.72 27.38
CA LEU A 75 23.12 -12.03 28.02
C LEU A 75 22.67 -10.69 28.62
N PHE A 76 21.85 -9.93 27.88
CA PHE A 76 21.25 -8.68 28.36
C PHE A 76 20.32 -8.92 29.56
N LEU A 77 19.38 -9.85 29.44
CA LEU A 77 18.38 -10.11 30.48
C LEU A 77 18.98 -10.60 31.80
N HIS A 78 20.07 -11.38 31.72
CA HIS A 78 20.75 -11.93 32.90
C HIS A 78 21.99 -11.12 33.32
N GLN A 79 22.26 -9.99 32.66
CA GLN A 79 23.42 -9.13 32.91
C GLN A 79 24.72 -9.95 32.96
N LYS A 80 24.88 -10.85 31.99
CA LYS A 80 26.03 -11.76 31.88
C LYS A 80 27.00 -11.26 30.83
N ARG A 81 28.28 -11.28 31.20
CA ARG A 81 29.41 -11.00 30.32
C ARG A 81 30.42 -12.13 30.46
N TYR A 82 30.79 -12.76 29.34
CA TYR A 82 31.71 -13.90 29.33
C TYR A 82 33.02 -13.53 28.65
N LYS A 83 34.14 -13.94 29.27
CA LYS A 83 35.47 -13.71 28.70
C LYS A 83 35.62 -14.37 27.32
N GLY A 84 36.08 -13.61 26.32
CA GLY A 84 36.21 -13.99 24.91
C GLY A 84 34.91 -13.96 24.10
N LEU A 85 33.86 -13.33 24.64
CA LEU A 85 32.53 -13.12 24.00
C LEU A 85 31.95 -11.75 24.39
N GLU A 86 32.78 -10.84 24.90
CA GLU A 86 32.38 -9.53 25.40
C GLU A 86 31.74 -8.68 24.31
N GLU A 87 32.17 -8.84 23.07
CA GLU A 87 31.65 -8.13 21.90
C GLU A 87 30.13 -8.32 21.73
N LEU A 88 29.57 -9.46 22.15
CA LEU A 88 28.13 -9.73 22.08
C LEU A 88 27.30 -8.86 23.02
N SER A 89 27.78 -8.63 24.24
CA SER A 89 27.09 -7.78 25.23
C SER A 89 27.39 -6.31 24.96
N ASP A 90 28.68 -5.98 24.78
CA ASP A 90 29.12 -4.60 24.61
C ASP A 90 28.53 -3.93 23.36
N SER A 91 28.38 -4.67 22.25
CA SER A 91 27.78 -4.13 21.02
C SER A 91 26.31 -3.78 21.22
N LEU A 92 25.56 -4.62 21.94
CA LEU A 92 24.16 -4.39 22.25
C LEU A 92 23.99 -3.20 23.18
N ASP A 93 24.77 -3.10 24.25
CA ASP A 93 24.69 -1.97 25.19
C ASP A 93 24.94 -0.63 24.46
N ILE A 94 26.00 -0.56 23.64
CA ILE A 94 26.32 0.62 22.82
C ILE A 94 25.17 0.96 21.84
N PHE A 95 24.58 -0.06 21.21
CA PHE A 95 23.49 0.12 20.27
C PHE A 95 22.24 0.69 20.98
N LEU A 96 21.90 0.14 22.14
CA LEU A 96 20.74 0.52 22.95
C LEU A 96 20.88 1.92 23.59
N ASP A 97 22.12 2.36 23.86
CA ASP A 97 22.45 3.72 24.31
C ASP A 97 22.34 4.78 23.20
N GLY A 98 21.93 4.40 21.98
CA GLY A 98 21.70 5.32 20.86
C GLY A 98 22.90 5.47 19.93
N PHE A 99 23.98 4.72 20.13
CA PHE A 99 25.16 4.72 19.25
C PHE A 99 25.09 3.55 18.25
N GLU A 100 23.99 3.47 17.50
CA GLU A 100 23.64 2.32 16.66
C GLU A 100 24.77 1.88 15.71
N SER A 101 25.38 2.82 14.96
CA SER A 101 26.48 2.49 14.04
C SER A 101 27.72 1.96 14.76
N LYS A 102 28.03 2.47 15.96
CA LYS A 102 29.18 1.99 16.75
C LYS A 102 28.92 0.59 17.30
N GLY A 103 27.70 0.32 17.75
CA GLY A 103 27.27 -1.02 18.17
C GLY A 103 27.39 -2.02 17.03
N ALA A 104 26.91 -1.66 15.83
CA ALA A 104 26.99 -2.50 14.63
C ALA A 104 28.45 -2.80 14.23
N ILE A 105 29.34 -1.81 14.22
CA ILE A 105 30.77 -2.01 13.94
C ILE A 105 31.38 -2.99 14.94
N LYS A 106 31.08 -2.83 16.24
CA LYS A 106 31.62 -3.72 17.28
C LYS A 106 31.11 -5.15 17.15
N LEU A 107 29.84 -5.35 16.77
CA LEU A 107 29.31 -6.68 16.49
C LEU A 107 29.94 -7.27 15.22
N ALA A 108 30.22 -6.46 14.20
CA ALA A 108 30.85 -6.93 12.96
C ALA A 108 32.22 -7.59 13.23
N GLU A 109 33.05 -7.05 14.13
CA GLU A 109 34.32 -7.66 14.54
C GLU A 109 34.16 -9.08 15.11
N PHE A 110 33.05 -9.34 15.81
CA PHE A 110 32.70 -10.67 16.27
C PHE A 110 32.25 -11.57 15.12
N LEU A 111 31.44 -11.02 14.21
CA LEU A 111 30.87 -11.72 13.06
C LEU A 111 31.90 -12.07 11.99
N ASP A 112 33.02 -11.35 11.89
CA ASP A 112 34.12 -11.67 10.98
C ASP A 112 34.69 -13.09 11.19
N LYS A 113 34.47 -13.67 12.37
CA LYS A 113 34.83 -15.05 12.71
C LYS A 113 33.92 -16.09 12.04
N TYR A 114 32.82 -15.66 11.40
CA TYR A 114 31.78 -16.49 10.79
C TYR A 114 31.47 -16.03 9.35
N PRO A 115 31.50 -16.95 8.35
CA PRO A 115 31.22 -16.60 6.96
C PRO A 115 29.79 -16.05 6.78
N ASP A 116 29.62 -15.13 5.82
CA ASP A 116 28.33 -14.57 5.36
C ASP A 116 27.53 -13.74 6.38
N SER A 117 28.15 -13.26 7.46
CA SER A 117 27.39 -12.67 8.59
C SER A 117 27.63 -11.17 8.88
N TYR A 118 28.74 -10.56 8.46
CA TYR A 118 29.11 -9.19 8.84
C TYR A 118 28.19 -8.09 8.27
N TYR A 119 27.59 -8.32 7.09
CA TYR A 119 26.72 -7.33 6.43
C TYR A 119 25.38 -7.09 7.15
N TYR A 120 25.09 -7.82 8.23
CA TYR A 120 23.79 -7.82 8.91
C TYR A 120 23.87 -7.49 10.40
N ALA A 121 25.01 -6.93 10.87
CA ALA A 121 25.21 -6.61 12.29
C ALA A 121 24.12 -5.68 12.85
N ASP A 122 23.75 -4.66 12.09
CA ASP A 122 22.67 -3.73 12.40
C ASP A 122 21.31 -4.45 12.47
N TRP A 123 21.05 -5.40 11.57
CA TRP A 123 19.82 -6.18 11.56
C TRP A 123 19.70 -7.05 12.81
N TYR A 124 20.78 -7.73 13.21
CA TYR A 124 20.79 -8.54 14.43
C TYR A 124 20.52 -7.70 15.67
N LEU A 125 21.19 -6.56 15.82
CA LEU A 125 21.00 -5.65 16.96
C LEU A 125 19.58 -5.09 17.00
N ASN A 126 19.02 -4.71 15.85
CA ASN A 126 17.65 -4.22 15.75
C ASN A 126 16.62 -5.30 16.10
N ASP A 127 16.82 -6.54 15.66
CA ASP A 127 15.95 -7.67 16.01
C ASP A 127 16.00 -7.98 17.50
N VAL A 128 17.20 -7.95 18.11
CA VAL A 128 17.35 -8.12 19.56
C VAL A 128 16.65 -6.99 20.33
N LYS A 129 16.83 -5.73 19.91
CA LYS A 129 16.13 -4.57 20.48
C LYS A 129 14.61 -4.77 20.42
N LYS A 130 14.07 -5.16 19.27
CA LYS A 130 12.63 -5.44 19.10
C LYS A 130 12.14 -6.57 19.99
N ASN A 131 12.86 -7.68 20.07
CA ASN A 131 12.48 -8.81 20.93
C ASN A 131 12.47 -8.43 22.42
N LEU A 132 13.45 -7.64 22.87
CA LEU A 132 13.49 -7.13 24.24
C LEU A 132 12.33 -6.17 24.54
N ILE A 133 11.98 -5.29 23.59
CA ILE A 133 10.80 -4.41 23.69
C ILE A 133 9.51 -5.25 23.73
N ALA A 134 9.36 -6.24 22.85
CA ALA A 134 8.21 -7.16 22.84
C ALA A 134 8.08 -7.97 24.13
N ALA A 135 9.19 -8.31 24.78
CA ALA A 135 9.20 -8.91 26.11
C ALA A 135 8.88 -7.93 27.25
N GLY A 136 8.69 -6.64 26.95
CA GLY A 136 8.26 -5.61 27.88
C GLY A 136 9.40 -4.88 28.60
N HIS A 137 10.64 -5.01 28.14
CA HIS A 137 11.80 -4.35 28.74
C HIS A 137 11.94 -2.91 28.25
N GLU A 138 12.40 -2.04 29.15
CA GLU A 138 12.90 -0.71 28.80
C GLU A 138 14.34 -0.86 28.34
N VAL A 139 14.55 -0.73 27.03
CA VAL A 139 15.86 -0.99 26.40
C VAL A 139 16.60 0.29 26.04
N SER A 140 15.95 1.45 26.14
CA SER A 140 16.57 2.74 25.86
C SER A 140 16.14 3.75 26.92
N ASN A 141 17.07 4.61 27.33
CA ASN A 141 16.76 5.74 28.19
C ASN A 141 16.08 6.90 27.43
N ILE A 142 16.01 6.80 26.10
CA ILE A 142 15.46 7.84 25.21
C ILE A 142 13.98 7.55 24.91
N GLU A 143 13.66 6.30 24.57
CA GLU A 143 12.31 5.88 24.19
C GLU A 143 11.75 4.87 25.18
N LYS A 144 10.65 5.24 25.84
CA LYS A 144 9.90 4.32 26.70
C LYS A 144 9.18 3.26 25.86
N ASN A 145 9.19 2.04 26.33
CA ASN A 145 8.48 0.93 25.73
C ASN A 145 6.97 1.16 25.76
N GLU A 146 6.40 1.39 24.58
CA GLU A 146 4.98 1.69 24.37
C GLU A 146 4.04 0.64 24.98
N TYR A 147 4.47 -0.64 25.01
CA TYR A 147 3.67 -1.74 25.53
C TYR A 147 3.48 -1.67 27.05
N ASN A 148 4.28 -0.86 27.76
CA ASN A 148 4.20 -0.72 29.22
C ASN A 148 3.22 0.36 29.67
N TYR A 149 2.86 1.32 28.83
CA TYR A 149 2.06 2.49 29.26
C TYR A 149 0.89 2.85 28.34
N LEU A 150 0.81 2.31 27.12
CA LEU A 150 -0.34 2.51 26.24
C LEU A 150 -1.39 1.40 26.39
N SER A 151 -2.65 1.77 26.22
CA SER A 151 -3.71 0.82 25.87
C SER A 151 -3.53 0.32 24.43
N LEU A 152 -4.21 -0.77 24.07
CA LEU A 152 -4.18 -1.30 22.70
C LEU A 152 -4.70 -0.28 21.68
N GLU A 153 -5.76 0.46 22.02
CA GLU A 153 -6.29 1.56 21.21
C GLU A 153 -5.24 2.66 20.98
N GLU A 154 -4.62 3.16 22.06
CA GLU A 154 -3.60 4.21 21.96
C GLU A 154 -2.37 3.76 21.18
N LEU A 155 -1.95 2.49 21.34
CA LEU A 155 -0.85 1.91 20.58
C LEU A 155 -1.15 1.93 19.07
N ILE A 156 -2.37 1.52 18.68
CA ILE A 156 -2.79 1.49 17.28
C ILE A 156 -2.86 2.91 16.71
N LEU A 157 -3.48 3.84 17.43
CA LEU A 157 -3.64 5.23 16.98
C LEU A 157 -2.30 5.96 16.89
N LYS A 158 -1.39 5.75 17.85
CA LYS A 158 -0.04 6.33 17.83
C LYS A 158 0.78 5.83 16.63
N ASN A 159 0.62 4.56 16.27
CA ASN A 159 1.38 3.92 15.20
C ASN A 159 0.61 3.86 13.85
N LYS A 160 -0.46 4.64 13.67
CA LYS A 160 -1.36 4.55 12.51
C LYS A 160 -0.73 4.83 11.15
N GLU A 161 0.37 5.57 11.12
CA GLU A 161 1.15 5.85 9.88
C GLU A 161 2.02 4.65 9.46
N THR A 162 2.14 3.65 10.34
CA THR A 162 2.90 2.43 10.06
C THR A 162 2.13 1.50 9.14
N GLY A 163 2.81 0.92 8.16
CA GLY A 163 2.25 -0.12 7.29
C GLY A 163 1.72 -1.31 8.10
N SER A 164 0.70 -1.98 7.58
CA SER A 164 -0.07 -2.94 8.39
C SER A 164 0.73 -4.15 8.86
N PHE A 165 1.77 -4.57 8.13
CA PHE A 165 2.58 -5.71 8.57
C PHE A 165 3.33 -5.36 9.86
N ASN A 166 3.92 -4.18 9.91
CA ASN A 166 4.64 -3.69 11.07
C ASN A 166 3.68 -3.36 12.23
N LEU A 167 2.54 -2.72 11.93
CA LEU A 167 1.52 -2.44 12.95
C LEU A 167 0.86 -3.72 13.49
N GLY A 168 0.60 -4.69 12.62
CA GLY A 168 0.08 -6.01 12.98
C GLY A 168 1.04 -6.77 13.90
N ASN A 169 2.35 -6.72 13.63
CA ASN A 169 3.36 -7.28 14.52
C ASN A 169 3.35 -6.57 15.89
N LYS A 170 3.29 -5.23 15.93
CA LYS A 170 3.17 -4.47 17.18
C LYS A 170 1.93 -4.86 18.00
N ILE A 171 0.77 -4.99 17.34
CA ILE A 171 -0.48 -5.43 17.97
C ILE A 171 -0.32 -6.85 18.55
N HIS A 172 0.29 -7.75 17.77
CA HIS A 172 0.53 -9.13 18.20
C HIS A 172 1.44 -9.17 19.44
N GLU A 173 2.59 -8.49 19.40
CA GLU A 173 3.53 -8.39 20.52
C GLU A 173 2.87 -7.82 21.78
N TYR A 174 2.03 -6.79 21.64
CA TYR A 174 1.26 -6.23 22.76
C TYR A 174 0.34 -7.27 23.40
N ILE A 175 -0.41 -8.02 22.60
CA ILE A 175 -1.33 -9.07 23.08
C ILE A 175 -0.54 -10.19 23.75
N THR A 176 0.56 -10.63 23.15
CA THR A 176 1.45 -11.65 23.70
C THR A 176 1.99 -11.24 25.07
N LEU A 177 2.44 -9.99 25.22
CA LEU A 177 2.91 -9.46 26.50
C LEU A 177 1.79 -9.35 27.54
N ALA A 178 0.60 -8.87 27.15
CA ALA A 178 -0.55 -8.78 28.02
C ALA A 178 -0.99 -10.15 28.54
N LEU A 179 -1.03 -11.16 27.67
CA LEU A 179 -1.32 -12.55 28.04
C LEU A 179 -0.29 -13.09 29.03
N HIS A 180 1.00 -12.88 28.77
CA HIS A 180 2.08 -13.30 29.67
C HIS A 180 1.96 -12.68 31.06
N ARG A 181 1.64 -11.39 31.12
CA ARG A 181 1.43 -10.63 32.37
C ARG A 181 0.06 -10.89 33.02
N LYS A 182 -0.83 -11.65 32.38
CA LYS A 182 -2.23 -11.83 32.78
C LYS A 182 -2.97 -10.49 32.95
N GLN A 183 -2.63 -9.52 32.11
CA GLN A 183 -3.21 -8.18 32.09
C GLN A 183 -4.56 -8.21 31.38
N LYS A 184 -5.55 -7.49 31.93
CA LYS A 184 -6.82 -7.26 31.25
C LYS A 184 -6.64 -6.15 30.22
N ILE A 185 -6.99 -6.44 28.97
CA ILE A 185 -6.96 -5.48 27.85
C ILE A 185 -8.34 -5.45 27.17
N ASP A 186 -8.65 -4.36 26.48
CA ASP A 186 -9.76 -4.33 25.54
C ASP A 186 -9.31 -4.92 24.19
N LEU A 187 -9.63 -6.19 23.95
CA LEU A 187 -9.29 -6.86 22.70
C LEU A 187 -10.12 -6.32 21.51
N ALA A 188 -11.29 -5.72 21.77
CA ALA A 188 -12.15 -5.21 20.71
C ALA A 188 -11.49 -4.06 19.95
N SER A 189 -10.56 -3.33 20.56
CA SER A 189 -9.79 -2.24 19.93
C SER A 189 -9.02 -2.68 18.68
N ILE A 190 -8.77 -3.98 18.47
CA ILE A 190 -8.19 -4.51 17.23
C ILE A 190 -9.04 -4.14 15.99
N SER A 191 -10.34 -3.85 16.15
CA SER A 191 -11.19 -3.42 15.03
C SER A 191 -10.66 -2.18 14.32
N LEU A 192 -9.91 -1.31 15.00
CA LEU A 192 -9.25 -0.13 14.41
C LEU A 192 -8.23 -0.51 13.33
N PHE A 193 -7.63 -1.71 13.42
CA PHE A 193 -6.67 -2.22 12.47
C PHE A 193 -7.31 -2.85 11.21
N TRP A 194 -8.62 -3.12 11.23
CA TRP A 194 -9.31 -3.84 10.15
C TRP A 194 -9.13 -3.18 8.78
N THR A 195 -9.14 -1.85 8.73
CA THR A 195 -8.99 -1.07 7.48
C THR A 195 -7.57 -1.11 6.90
N LYS A 196 -6.60 -1.67 7.62
CA LYS A 196 -5.20 -1.80 7.18
C LYS A 196 -4.80 -3.20 6.73
N TYR A 197 -5.65 -4.21 6.89
CA TYR A 197 -5.25 -5.63 6.72
C TYR A 197 -4.56 -5.93 5.36
N TYR A 198 -3.52 -6.78 5.39
CA TYR A 198 -2.63 -7.19 4.27
C TYR A 198 -1.60 -6.20 3.73
N ASN A 199 -1.39 -5.04 4.35
CA ASN A 199 -0.45 -3.99 3.92
C ASN A 199 -0.80 -3.44 2.53
N ARG A 200 -2.00 -3.80 2.08
CA ARG A 200 -2.63 -3.37 0.86
C ARG A 200 -3.47 -2.16 1.22
N LYS A 201 -3.38 -1.14 0.36
CA LYS A 201 -4.32 -0.04 0.19
C LYS A 201 -5.73 -0.34 0.71
N ASP A 202 -6.31 0.58 1.49
CA ASP A 202 -7.76 0.61 1.74
C ASP A 202 -8.48 0.98 0.44
N TYR A 203 -8.73 -0.01 -0.42
CA TYR A 203 -9.24 0.16 -1.79
C TYR A 203 -10.45 1.11 -1.92
N THR A 204 -11.18 1.37 -0.83
CA THR A 204 -12.26 2.37 -0.81
C THR A 204 -11.78 3.82 -0.98
N LEU A 205 -10.47 4.08 -0.99
CA LEU A 205 -9.86 5.39 -1.26
C LEU A 205 -9.59 5.65 -2.75
N TYR A 206 -9.97 4.75 -3.65
CA TYR A 206 -9.79 4.99 -5.08
C TYR A 206 -10.58 6.20 -5.60
N GLY A 207 -11.73 6.50 -4.99
CA GLY A 207 -12.52 7.71 -5.30
C GLY A 207 -11.96 9.02 -4.71
N LEU A 208 -10.84 8.97 -4.00
CA LEU A 208 -10.28 10.12 -3.29
C LEU A 208 -9.95 11.33 -4.20
N PRO A 209 -9.43 11.19 -5.43
CA PRO A 209 -9.09 12.33 -6.27
C PRO A 209 -10.30 13.23 -6.52
N LYS A 210 -11.45 12.65 -6.90
CA LYS A 210 -12.69 13.41 -7.09
C LYS A 210 -13.23 13.99 -5.79
N ALA A 211 -13.13 13.26 -4.67
CA ALA A 211 -13.53 13.77 -3.36
C ALA A 211 -12.73 15.02 -2.98
N LEU A 212 -11.40 14.96 -3.07
CA LEU A 212 -10.52 16.09 -2.73
C LEU A 212 -10.71 17.25 -3.69
N LYS A 213 -10.91 16.99 -4.99
CA LYS A 213 -11.27 18.05 -5.96
C LYS A 213 -12.55 18.76 -5.52
N THR A 214 -13.59 18.00 -5.16
CA THR A 214 -14.89 18.54 -4.70
C THR A 214 -14.75 19.36 -3.43
N ILE A 215 -13.95 18.89 -2.48
CA ILE A 215 -13.67 19.59 -1.22
C ILE A 215 -12.89 20.89 -1.48
N HIS A 216 -11.88 20.85 -2.35
CA HIS A 216 -11.08 21.99 -2.76
C HIS A 216 -11.92 23.06 -3.47
N THR A 217 -12.75 22.67 -4.45
CA THR A 217 -13.62 23.62 -5.17
C THR A 217 -14.63 24.31 -4.25
N ASN A 218 -14.98 23.66 -3.13
CA ASN A 218 -15.83 24.21 -2.08
C ASN A 218 -15.05 24.97 -0.98
N ASN A 219 -13.76 25.25 -1.19
CA ASN A 219 -12.88 26.00 -0.27
C ASN A 219 -12.68 25.38 1.12
N LEU A 220 -12.94 24.08 1.26
CA LEU A 220 -12.83 23.34 2.52
C LEU A 220 -11.42 22.81 2.78
N LEU A 221 -10.60 22.70 1.72
CA LEU A 221 -9.17 22.40 1.76
C LEU A 221 -8.45 23.21 0.69
N THR A 222 -7.21 23.55 0.94
CA THR A 222 -6.29 24.09 -0.07
C THR A 222 -5.78 22.99 -1.00
N LEU A 223 -5.23 23.40 -2.15
CA LEU A 223 -4.61 22.47 -3.09
C LEU A 223 -3.41 21.73 -2.46
N GLU A 224 -2.66 22.42 -1.58
CA GLU A 224 -1.55 21.84 -0.82
C GLU A 224 -2.00 20.67 0.04
N GLU A 225 -3.04 20.89 0.83
CA GLU A 225 -3.57 19.91 1.78
C GLU A 225 -4.12 18.69 1.04
N CYS A 226 -4.71 18.89 -0.14
CA CYS A 226 -5.17 17.79 -1.00
C CYS A 226 -3.98 16.93 -1.48
N ILE A 227 -2.94 17.55 -2.04
CA ILE A 227 -1.76 16.83 -2.55
C ILE A 227 -1.01 16.13 -1.41
N PHE A 228 -0.86 16.80 -0.26
CA PHE A 228 -0.24 16.22 0.93
C PHE A 228 -1.02 15.01 1.44
N THR A 229 -2.35 15.09 1.46
CA THR A 229 -3.23 13.96 1.83
C THR A 229 -3.02 12.76 0.91
N ILE A 230 -3.02 12.97 -0.41
CA ILE A 230 -2.78 11.90 -1.39
C ILE A 230 -1.39 11.28 -1.18
N THR A 231 -0.37 12.12 -1.02
CA THR A 231 1.02 11.68 -0.83
C THR A 231 1.16 10.83 0.43
N LYS A 232 0.55 11.26 1.53
CA LYS A 232 0.51 10.52 2.80
C LYS A 232 -0.09 9.12 2.61
N ILE A 233 -1.23 9.04 1.93
CA ILE A 233 -1.92 7.77 1.64
C ILE A 233 -1.08 6.86 0.74
N GLN A 234 -0.42 7.42 -0.26
CA GLN A 234 0.50 6.68 -1.13
C GLN A 234 1.67 6.07 -0.34
N ASN A 235 2.23 6.81 0.63
CA ASN A 235 3.38 6.37 1.43
C ASN A 235 3.07 5.26 2.45
N ILE A 236 1.83 5.18 2.94
CA ILE A 236 1.40 4.12 3.86
C ILE A 236 1.20 2.78 3.12
N SER A 237 0.90 2.79 1.81
CA SER A 237 0.52 1.61 1.03
C SER A 237 1.71 0.95 0.33
N GLU A 238 2.02 -0.31 0.65
CA GLU A 238 3.11 -1.08 0.00
C GLU A 238 2.91 -1.26 -1.51
N LYS A 239 1.68 -1.56 -1.94
CA LYS A 239 1.34 -1.77 -3.36
C LYS A 239 0.95 -0.49 -4.11
N GLY A 240 1.16 0.67 -3.48
CA GLY A 240 1.13 1.99 -4.13
C GLY A 240 -0.20 2.40 -4.77
N TYR A 241 -0.82 3.40 -4.18
CA TYR A 241 -1.79 4.28 -4.83
C TYR A 241 -1.13 5.15 -5.94
N ARG A 242 -0.25 4.57 -6.76
CA ARG A 242 0.66 5.31 -7.66
C ARG A 242 -0.09 6.21 -8.64
N TYR A 243 -1.32 5.85 -8.97
CA TYR A 243 -2.19 6.58 -9.89
C TYR A 243 -2.97 7.73 -9.23
N LEU A 244 -3.20 7.73 -7.90
CA LEU A 244 -4.09 8.71 -7.26
C LEU A 244 -3.66 10.16 -7.51
N LEU A 245 -2.37 10.45 -7.42
CA LEU A 245 -1.88 11.80 -7.67
C LEU A 245 -2.01 12.19 -9.15
N GLY A 246 -1.81 11.23 -10.07
CA GLY A 246 -2.01 11.44 -11.50
C GLY A 246 -3.47 11.74 -11.82
N GLU A 247 -4.39 10.89 -11.35
CA GLU A 247 -5.83 11.08 -11.46
C GLU A 247 -6.28 12.44 -10.88
N PHE A 248 -5.74 12.84 -9.72
CA PHE A 248 -6.05 14.14 -9.13
C PHE A 248 -5.53 15.31 -9.97
N ILE A 249 -4.33 15.20 -10.53
CA ILE A 249 -3.75 16.22 -11.43
C ILE A 249 -4.62 16.39 -12.67
N GLU A 250 -5.14 15.30 -13.22
CA GLU A 250 -5.97 15.30 -14.42
C GLU A 250 -7.34 15.99 -14.24
N LEU A 251 -7.78 16.20 -12.98
CA LEU A 251 -8.99 16.98 -12.65
C LEU A 251 -8.80 18.50 -12.74
N TYR A 252 -7.62 18.98 -13.12
CA TYR A 252 -7.29 20.41 -13.29
C TYR A 252 -6.69 20.67 -14.67
N GLN A 253 -6.75 21.93 -15.13
CA GLN A 253 -6.03 22.30 -16.34
C GLN A 253 -4.51 22.32 -16.08
N PRO A 254 -3.67 21.92 -17.06
CA PRO A 254 -2.21 21.91 -16.88
C PRO A 254 -1.66 23.25 -16.40
N SER A 255 -2.18 24.36 -16.92
CA SER A 255 -1.78 25.72 -16.56
C SER A 255 -2.09 26.11 -15.11
N GLU A 256 -3.04 25.44 -14.46
CA GLU A 256 -3.43 25.68 -13.08
C GLU A 256 -2.58 24.86 -12.11
N ILE A 257 -2.42 23.57 -12.37
CA ILE A 257 -1.84 22.62 -11.40
C ILE A 257 -0.34 22.42 -11.54
N MET A 258 0.21 22.42 -12.76
CA MET A 258 1.64 22.14 -12.96
C MET A 258 2.56 23.17 -12.29
N PRO A 259 2.29 24.50 -12.37
CA PRO A 259 3.10 25.49 -11.66
C PRO A 259 3.07 25.32 -10.13
N TYR A 260 2.00 24.73 -9.59
CA TYR A 260 1.89 24.44 -8.17
C TYR A 260 2.71 23.20 -7.79
N ILE A 261 2.59 22.11 -8.56
CA ILE A 261 3.34 20.86 -8.36
C ILE A 261 4.85 21.11 -8.40
N GLU A 262 5.35 21.95 -9.30
CA GLU A 262 6.78 22.23 -9.43
C GLU A 262 7.40 22.99 -8.26
N LYS A 263 6.57 23.69 -7.46
CA LYS A 263 7.00 24.36 -6.22
C LYS A 263 7.15 23.40 -5.04
N LEU A 264 6.52 22.24 -5.11
CA LEU A 264 6.62 21.21 -4.08
C LEU A 264 7.96 20.47 -4.17
N ASN A 265 8.29 19.75 -3.09
CA ASN A 265 9.42 18.84 -3.14
C ASN A 265 9.08 17.59 -3.95
N LEU A 266 9.53 17.56 -5.21
CA LEU A 266 9.25 16.48 -6.15
C LEU A 266 9.67 15.10 -5.64
N SER A 267 10.71 15.00 -4.78
CA SER A 267 11.15 13.72 -4.22
C SER A 267 10.16 13.13 -3.21
N HIS A 268 9.25 13.94 -2.67
CA HIS A 268 8.19 13.48 -1.78
C HIS A 268 6.94 13.02 -2.55
N LEU A 269 6.83 13.32 -3.85
CA LEU A 269 5.66 12.98 -4.65
C LEU A 269 5.82 11.58 -5.28
N SER A 270 4.79 10.74 -5.13
CA SER A 270 4.72 9.45 -5.79
C SER A 270 3.89 9.57 -7.06
N LEU A 271 4.55 9.79 -8.21
CA LEU A 271 3.90 9.96 -9.50
C LEU A 271 4.69 9.31 -10.62
N GLN A 272 3.99 8.59 -11.50
CA GLN A 272 4.53 8.12 -12.77
C GLN A 272 4.36 9.22 -13.80
N TRP A 273 5.32 10.15 -13.84
CA TRP A 273 5.24 11.41 -14.59
C TRP A 273 4.86 11.27 -16.07
N PHE A 274 5.37 10.25 -16.75
CA PHE A 274 5.11 10.03 -18.17
C PHE A 274 3.82 9.24 -18.46
N LEU A 275 3.07 8.83 -17.43
CA LEU A 275 1.70 8.35 -17.58
C LEU A 275 0.68 9.49 -17.66
N LEU A 276 1.05 10.71 -17.22
CA LEU A 276 0.20 11.87 -17.42
C LEU A 276 -0.06 12.09 -18.92
N PRO A 277 -1.24 12.59 -19.33
CA PRO A 277 -1.51 12.93 -20.73
C PRO A 277 -0.49 13.94 -21.28
N SER A 278 -0.17 13.85 -22.58
CA SER A 278 0.86 14.68 -23.21
C SER A 278 0.66 16.19 -22.99
N LYS A 279 -0.58 16.67 -22.86
CA LYS A 279 -0.87 18.09 -22.54
C LYS A 279 -0.23 18.57 -21.23
N TYR A 280 -0.10 17.70 -20.22
CA TYR A 280 0.58 18.01 -18.96
C TYR A 280 2.10 17.92 -19.11
N ILE A 281 2.59 16.88 -19.80
CA ILE A 281 4.02 16.69 -20.07
C ILE A 281 4.59 17.87 -20.87
N ASN A 282 3.80 18.41 -21.80
CA ASN A 282 4.15 19.60 -22.57
C ASN A 282 4.40 20.84 -21.69
N SER A 283 3.88 20.85 -20.46
CA SER A 283 4.03 21.95 -19.50
C SER A 283 5.18 21.73 -18.51
N PHE A 284 5.93 20.62 -18.60
CA PHE A 284 7.07 20.37 -17.72
C PHE A 284 8.12 21.44 -17.93
N SER A 285 8.63 22.04 -16.84
CA SER A 285 9.92 22.73 -16.90
C SER A 285 11.06 21.74 -17.09
N ASP A 286 12.24 22.24 -17.49
CA ASP A 286 13.42 21.39 -17.64
C ASP A 286 13.81 20.71 -16.31
N LYS A 287 13.60 21.40 -15.19
CA LYS A 287 13.80 20.82 -13.85
C LYS A 287 12.88 19.62 -13.63
N LEU A 288 11.59 19.75 -13.94
CA LEU A 288 10.63 18.67 -13.75
C LEU A 288 10.88 17.51 -14.73
N TYR A 289 11.14 17.82 -16.00
CA TYR A 289 11.53 16.83 -17.00
C TYR A 289 12.74 16.00 -16.55
N ASN A 290 13.81 16.67 -16.11
CA ASN A 290 15.03 16.02 -15.64
C ASN A 290 14.76 15.14 -14.40
N PHE A 291 13.89 15.57 -13.49
CA PHE A 291 13.47 14.73 -12.37
C PHE A 291 12.71 13.49 -12.85
N ALA A 292 11.73 13.67 -13.73
CA ALA A 292 10.87 12.62 -14.26
C ALA A 292 11.65 11.54 -15.03
N ILE A 293 12.56 11.95 -15.93
CA ILE A 293 13.36 11.01 -16.73
C ILE A 293 14.33 10.20 -15.86
N ASN A 294 14.96 10.84 -14.86
CA ASN A 294 15.83 10.15 -13.92
C ASN A 294 15.08 9.10 -13.08
N GLN A 295 13.84 9.41 -12.66
CA GLN A 295 13.00 8.44 -11.95
C GLN A 295 12.64 7.24 -12.84
N LEU A 296 12.23 7.50 -14.09
CA LEU A 296 11.89 6.44 -15.05
C LEU A 296 13.08 5.49 -15.27
N LEU A 297 14.28 6.06 -15.49
CA LEU A 297 15.51 5.29 -15.71
C LEU A 297 15.96 4.53 -14.46
N LYS A 298 15.76 5.09 -13.26
CA LYS A 298 16.07 4.42 -12.00
C LYS A 298 15.21 3.19 -11.76
N VAL A 299 13.95 3.22 -12.18
CA VAL A 299 13.03 2.07 -12.09
C VAL A 299 13.38 1.02 -13.14
N ASN A 300 13.76 1.44 -14.34
CA ASN A 300 14.07 0.58 -15.48
C ASN A 300 15.57 0.29 -15.67
N ARG A 301 16.26 -0.06 -14.59
CA ARG A 301 17.71 -0.40 -14.61
C ARG A 301 18.04 -1.63 -15.47
N SER A 302 17.05 -2.46 -15.78
CA SER A 302 17.17 -3.66 -16.62
C SER A 302 17.42 -3.35 -18.11
N GLY A 303 17.38 -2.08 -18.52
CA GLY A 303 17.88 -1.61 -19.83
C GLY A 303 16.81 -1.40 -20.91
N SER A 304 15.56 -1.82 -20.65
CA SER A 304 14.41 -1.53 -21.51
C SER A 304 13.26 -0.92 -20.71
N ILE A 305 12.52 -0.01 -21.31
CA ILE A 305 11.30 0.61 -20.75
C ILE A 305 10.09 0.06 -21.52
N GLU A 306 9.04 -0.34 -20.81
CA GLU A 306 7.78 -0.74 -21.47
C GLU A 306 7.10 0.48 -22.10
N ILE A 307 6.56 0.33 -23.31
CA ILE A 307 5.96 1.45 -24.07
C ILE A 307 4.91 2.21 -23.25
N ASP A 308 4.10 1.50 -22.48
CA ASP A 308 3.00 2.11 -21.72
C ASP A 308 3.50 3.02 -20.60
N GLU A 309 4.76 2.88 -20.15
CA GLU A 309 5.35 3.77 -19.14
C GLU A 309 5.82 5.13 -19.69
N ILE A 310 5.99 5.26 -21.01
CA ILE A 310 6.62 6.44 -21.63
C ILE A 310 5.88 6.97 -22.86
N ARG A 311 4.82 6.29 -23.34
CA ARG A 311 4.08 6.64 -24.56
C ARG A 311 3.70 8.11 -24.61
N ASN A 312 3.10 8.65 -23.55
CA ASN A 312 2.65 10.04 -23.54
C ASN A 312 3.83 11.02 -23.63
N GLY A 313 4.99 10.66 -23.08
CA GLY A 313 6.24 11.42 -23.21
C GLY A 313 6.75 11.44 -24.65
N LEU A 314 6.72 10.30 -25.34
CA LEU A 314 7.11 10.21 -26.75
C LEU A 314 6.18 10.99 -27.69
N LEU A 315 4.91 11.13 -27.31
CA LEU A 315 3.90 11.92 -28.03
C LEU A 315 3.83 13.39 -27.59
N SER A 316 4.71 13.80 -26.67
CA SER A 316 4.78 15.17 -26.15
C SER A 316 5.82 16.03 -26.86
N THR A 317 5.86 17.32 -26.52
CA THR A 317 6.93 18.25 -26.94
C THR A 317 8.32 17.84 -26.45
N ARG A 318 8.41 16.92 -25.48
CA ARG A 318 9.67 16.39 -24.92
C ARG A 318 10.26 15.21 -25.72
N LEU A 319 9.66 14.80 -26.84
CA LEU A 319 10.18 13.70 -27.67
C LEU A 319 11.67 13.86 -28.00
N LYS A 320 12.10 15.07 -28.42
CA LYS A 320 13.50 15.30 -28.82
C LYS A 320 14.48 15.17 -27.66
N ASP A 321 14.08 15.61 -26.47
CA ASP A 321 14.86 15.46 -25.25
C ASP A 321 14.99 13.97 -24.89
N ILE A 322 13.87 13.23 -24.97
CA ILE A 322 13.85 11.77 -24.69
C ILE A 322 14.69 11.00 -25.71
N GLU A 323 14.59 11.34 -27.00
CA GLU A 323 15.42 10.78 -28.08
C GLU A 323 16.91 10.96 -27.79
N LEU A 324 17.32 12.16 -27.36
CA LEU A 324 18.71 12.47 -27.04
C LEU A 324 19.18 11.62 -25.86
N GLU A 325 18.47 11.66 -24.74
CA GLU A 325 18.81 10.91 -23.53
C GLU A 325 18.94 9.41 -23.83
N PHE A 326 17.91 8.81 -24.45
CA PHE A 326 17.91 7.37 -24.73
C PHE A 326 19.00 6.97 -25.73
N SER A 327 19.39 7.86 -26.65
CA SER A 327 20.50 7.60 -27.57
C SER A 327 21.86 7.54 -26.86
N ILE A 328 22.06 8.36 -25.82
CA ILE A 328 23.31 8.42 -25.05
C ILE A 328 23.47 7.15 -24.21
N ILE A 329 22.43 6.78 -23.46
CA ILE A 329 22.45 5.63 -22.54
C ILE A 329 22.07 4.31 -23.21
N LYS A 330 21.68 4.34 -24.50
CA LYS A 330 21.27 3.18 -25.31
C LYS A 330 20.07 2.41 -24.76
N THR A 331 19.14 3.11 -24.09
CA THR A 331 17.90 2.53 -23.60
C THR A 331 16.97 2.17 -24.76
N LYS A 332 16.30 1.02 -24.66
CA LYS A 332 15.33 0.54 -25.66
C LYS A 332 13.92 0.64 -25.13
N ILE A 333 12.95 0.86 -26.02
CA ILE A 333 11.53 0.80 -25.69
C ILE A 333 10.97 -0.54 -26.13
N ARG A 334 10.49 -1.32 -25.17
CA ARG A 334 9.83 -2.59 -25.44
C ARG A 334 8.39 -2.33 -25.89
N VAL A 335 8.04 -2.86 -27.05
CA VAL A 335 6.77 -2.55 -27.72
C VAL A 335 6.29 -3.74 -28.54
N GLU A 336 4.97 -3.93 -28.59
CA GLU A 336 4.38 -4.98 -29.41
C GLU A 336 4.37 -4.57 -30.90
N LYS A 337 4.60 -5.53 -31.80
CA LYS A 337 4.79 -5.27 -33.24
C LYS A 337 3.64 -4.53 -33.92
N SER A 338 2.39 -4.76 -33.49
CA SER A 338 1.22 -4.10 -34.07
C SER A 338 0.95 -2.69 -33.51
N ASP A 339 1.73 -2.23 -32.53
CA ASP A 339 1.56 -0.91 -31.95
C ASP A 339 1.82 0.22 -32.96
N ASN A 340 0.91 1.19 -33.03
CA ASN A 340 0.99 2.31 -33.96
C ASN A 340 2.19 3.23 -33.70
N ILE A 341 2.71 3.26 -32.46
CA ILE A 341 3.83 4.14 -32.09
C ILE A 341 5.07 3.87 -32.95
N ILE A 342 5.30 2.62 -33.37
CA ILE A 342 6.43 2.24 -34.22
C ILE A 342 6.36 2.98 -35.56
N ARG A 343 5.15 3.14 -36.10
CA ARG A 343 4.91 3.88 -37.35
C ARG A 343 5.03 5.38 -37.14
N GLU A 344 4.44 5.89 -36.05
CA GLU A 344 4.47 7.32 -35.70
C GLU A 344 5.89 7.83 -35.49
N LEU A 345 6.75 6.99 -34.89
CA LEU A 345 8.13 7.32 -34.55
C LEU A 345 9.15 6.70 -35.52
N LYS A 346 8.75 6.34 -36.74
CA LYS A 346 9.63 5.72 -37.75
C LYS A 346 10.88 6.55 -38.06
N ASN A 347 10.78 7.88 -37.98
CA ASN A 347 11.88 8.82 -38.25
C ASN A 347 12.60 9.29 -36.97
N SER A 348 12.23 8.75 -35.80
CA SER A 348 12.88 9.04 -34.53
C SER A 348 14.20 8.29 -34.39
N LYS A 349 15.04 8.72 -33.44
CA LYS A 349 16.24 7.97 -33.03
C LYS A 349 15.96 6.92 -31.94
N ILE A 350 14.69 6.70 -31.61
CA ILE A 350 14.28 5.76 -30.56
C ILE A 350 14.58 4.33 -31.02
N LEU A 351 15.21 3.57 -30.13
CA LEU A 351 15.47 2.14 -30.35
C LEU A 351 14.31 1.31 -29.80
N PHE A 352 13.64 0.56 -30.67
CA PHE A 352 12.57 -0.34 -30.26
C PHE A 352 13.06 -1.78 -30.09
N GLN A 353 12.61 -2.42 -29.01
CA GLN A 353 12.69 -3.86 -28.80
C GLN A 353 11.31 -4.46 -29.05
N VAL A 354 11.10 -4.88 -30.29
CA VAL A 354 9.78 -5.35 -30.75
C VAL A 354 9.53 -6.78 -30.32
N TYR A 355 8.35 -7.07 -29.77
CA TYR A 355 7.86 -8.41 -29.48
C TYR A 355 6.52 -8.71 -30.17
N VAL A 356 6.13 -9.98 -30.25
CA VAL A 356 4.84 -10.42 -30.79
C VAL A 356 4.08 -11.12 -29.68
N ASP A 357 2.92 -10.58 -29.32
CA ASP A 357 1.98 -11.22 -28.40
C ASP A 357 1.00 -12.08 -29.20
N LYS A 358 1.06 -13.40 -28.99
CA LYS A 358 0.22 -14.38 -29.70
C LYS A 358 -1.19 -14.48 -29.12
N GLU A 359 -1.48 -13.86 -27.98
CA GLU A 359 -2.77 -13.96 -27.29
C GLU A 359 -3.57 -12.64 -27.28
N LYS A 360 -3.00 -11.55 -27.81
CA LYS A 360 -3.58 -10.19 -27.79
C LYS A 360 -5.03 -10.11 -28.29
N ASP A 361 -5.39 -10.91 -29.29
CA ASP A 361 -6.74 -10.90 -29.87
C ASP A 361 -7.73 -11.86 -29.19
N ARG A 362 -7.30 -12.73 -28.26
CA ARG A 362 -8.21 -13.70 -27.61
C ARG A 362 -9.21 -13.06 -26.64
N TYR A 363 -8.95 -11.84 -26.19
CA TYR A 363 -9.73 -11.15 -25.16
C TYR A 363 -10.31 -9.81 -25.64
N LYS A 364 -10.33 -9.56 -26.97
CA LYS A 364 -10.98 -8.35 -27.50
C LYS A 364 -12.48 -8.52 -27.47
N GLU A 365 -13.14 -7.55 -26.86
CA GLU A 365 -14.59 -7.47 -26.78
C GLU A 365 -15.05 -6.17 -27.42
N THR A 366 -16.19 -6.22 -28.08
CA THR A 366 -16.92 -5.06 -28.60
C THR A 366 -17.64 -4.33 -27.46
N SER A 367 -17.97 -3.06 -27.65
CA SER A 367 -18.81 -2.30 -26.69
C SER A 367 -20.12 -3.03 -26.39
N GLU A 368 -20.72 -3.62 -27.42
CA GLU A 368 -21.95 -4.39 -27.32
C GLU A 368 -21.81 -5.60 -26.38
N GLU A 369 -20.75 -6.40 -26.56
CA GLU A 369 -20.47 -7.55 -25.71
C GLU A 369 -20.22 -7.14 -24.25
N ARG A 370 -19.52 -6.02 -24.03
CA ARG A 370 -19.28 -5.48 -22.69
C ARG A 370 -20.57 -5.05 -22.00
N LEU A 371 -21.41 -4.27 -22.69
CA LEU A 371 -22.71 -3.82 -22.16
C LEU A 371 -23.60 -5.01 -21.79
N ASN A 372 -23.65 -6.04 -22.65
CA ASN A 372 -24.41 -7.26 -22.37
C ASN A 372 -23.86 -8.06 -21.18
N LYS A 373 -22.56 -7.90 -20.88
CA LYS A 373 -21.89 -8.40 -19.68
C LYS A 373 -21.86 -7.37 -18.54
N GLY A 374 -22.66 -6.31 -18.59
CA GLY A 374 -22.84 -5.41 -17.44
C GLY A 374 -21.61 -4.59 -17.02
N TYR A 375 -20.61 -4.41 -17.88
CA TYR A 375 -19.52 -3.45 -17.64
C TYR A 375 -19.28 -2.55 -18.85
N ILE A 376 -18.63 -1.41 -18.60
CA ILE A 376 -18.45 -0.35 -19.59
C ILE A 376 -17.06 0.29 -19.49
N TYR A 377 -16.66 0.96 -20.57
CA TYR A 377 -15.57 1.92 -20.61
C TYR A 377 -16.10 3.31 -21.00
N PRO A 378 -15.32 4.40 -20.81
CA PRO A 378 -15.70 5.74 -21.26
C PRO A 378 -16.04 5.81 -22.75
N SER A 379 -15.42 4.96 -23.58
CA SER A 379 -15.73 4.84 -25.02
C SER A 379 -17.15 4.34 -25.32
N ASP A 380 -17.83 3.76 -24.33
CA ASP A 380 -19.14 3.14 -24.51
C ASP A 380 -20.30 4.09 -24.17
N PHE A 381 -20.00 5.33 -23.75
CA PHE A 381 -21.01 6.33 -23.35
C PHE A 381 -21.95 6.71 -24.49
N ASP A 382 -21.43 6.86 -25.71
CA ASP A 382 -22.26 7.18 -26.88
C ASP A 382 -23.27 6.05 -27.15
N LEU A 383 -22.85 4.80 -27.03
CA LEU A 383 -23.73 3.64 -27.20
C LEU A 383 -24.83 3.59 -26.11
N ILE A 384 -24.49 3.95 -24.86
CA ILE A 384 -25.48 4.05 -23.77
C ILE A 384 -26.54 5.10 -24.11
N LYS A 385 -26.10 6.26 -24.63
CA LYS A 385 -26.99 7.35 -25.06
C LYS A 385 -27.89 6.92 -26.21
N GLU A 386 -27.33 6.29 -27.24
CA GLU A 386 -28.07 5.79 -28.41
C GLU A 386 -29.14 4.77 -28.00
N ARG A 387 -28.84 3.91 -27.03
CA ARG A 387 -29.77 2.91 -26.48
C ARG A 387 -30.82 3.48 -25.54
N LYS A 388 -30.73 4.77 -25.19
CA LYS A 388 -31.64 5.45 -24.26
C LYS A 388 -31.75 4.70 -22.92
N ILE A 389 -30.64 4.14 -22.45
CA ILE A 389 -30.58 3.52 -21.13
C ILE A 389 -30.85 4.62 -20.09
N SER A 390 -31.71 4.33 -19.10
CA SER A 390 -32.05 5.31 -18.06
C SER A 390 -30.88 5.58 -17.12
N SER A 391 -30.87 6.71 -16.43
CA SER A 391 -29.86 6.98 -15.38
C SER A 391 -29.83 5.90 -14.28
N ILE A 392 -30.99 5.32 -13.95
CA ILE A 392 -31.14 4.23 -12.97
C ILE A 392 -30.46 2.95 -13.47
N ASP A 393 -30.65 2.59 -14.73
CA ASP A 393 -30.08 1.39 -15.33
C ASP A 393 -28.59 1.55 -15.62
N ALA A 394 -28.17 2.76 -15.99
CA ALA A 394 -26.75 3.09 -16.18
C ALA A 394 -25.94 2.86 -14.89
N ALA A 395 -26.54 3.08 -13.72
CA ALA A 395 -25.93 2.81 -12.42
C ALA A 395 -25.67 1.31 -12.13
N LYS A 396 -26.24 0.41 -12.94
CA LYS A 396 -26.03 -1.04 -12.86
C LYS A 396 -24.78 -1.50 -13.62
N PHE A 397 -24.07 -0.61 -14.32
CA PHE A 397 -22.82 -0.95 -14.98
C PHE A 397 -21.62 -0.75 -14.06
N ALA A 398 -20.69 -1.69 -14.12
CA ALA A 398 -19.37 -1.60 -13.48
C ALA A 398 -18.26 -1.30 -14.50
N ASP A 399 -17.03 -1.12 -14.03
CA ASP A 399 -15.86 -1.27 -14.89
C ASP A 399 -15.50 -2.75 -15.12
N SER A 400 -14.45 -3.01 -15.90
CA SER A 400 -13.95 -4.37 -16.15
C SER A 400 -13.49 -5.12 -14.89
N GLU A 401 -13.13 -4.39 -13.83
CA GLU A 401 -12.75 -4.92 -12.53
C GLU A 401 -13.96 -5.13 -11.61
N SER A 402 -15.18 -4.95 -12.12
CA SER A 402 -16.43 -5.05 -11.36
C SER A 402 -16.59 -4.00 -10.25
N SER A 403 -15.92 -2.86 -10.38
CA SER A 403 -16.08 -1.70 -9.49
C SER A 403 -17.28 -0.86 -9.89
N SER A 404 -18.10 -0.50 -8.91
CA SER A 404 -19.26 0.36 -9.08
C SER A 404 -18.89 1.84 -9.09
N LEU A 405 -19.71 2.64 -9.76
CA LEU A 405 -19.67 4.11 -9.73
C LEU A 405 -18.31 4.72 -10.12
N VAL A 406 -17.51 4.01 -10.92
CA VAL A 406 -16.19 4.47 -11.40
C VAL A 406 -16.35 5.73 -12.27
N PHE A 407 -17.33 5.70 -13.16
CA PHE A 407 -17.56 6.72 -14.18
C PHE A 407 -18.68 7.69 -13.78
N THR A 408 -18.42 8.62 -12.86
CA THR A 408 -19.44 9.63 -12.48
C THR A 408 -19.82 10.54 -13.64
N GLU A 409 -18.93 10.68 -14.63
CA GLU A 409 -19.12 11.42 -15.88
C GLU A 409 -20.27 10.85 -16.72
N LEU A 410 -20.57 9.55 -16.57
CA LEU A 410 -21.71 8.90 -17.24
C LEU A 410 -23.03 9.61 -16.91
N PHE A 411 -23.19 10.08 -15.66
CA PHE A 411 -24.41 10.74 -15.23
C PHE A 411 -24.55 12.17 -15.75
N GLU A 412 -23.48 12.76 -16.27
CA GLU A 412 -23.50 14.11 -16.85
C GLU A 412 -24.17 14.16 -18.22
N MET A 413 -24.40 12.99 -18.82
CA MET A 413 -25.11 12.84 -20.08
C MET A 413 -26.63 13.01 -19.93
N TYR A 414 -27.15 12.95 -18.70
CA TYR A 414 -28.56 13.04 -18.37
C TYR A 414 -28.91 14.44 -17.87
N GLU A 415 -30.19 14.80 -17.98
CA GLU A 415 -30.69 16.04 -17.39
C GLU A 415 -30.50 16.02 -15.87
N LYS A 416 -30.11 17.16 -15.30
CA LYS A 416 -29.78 17.29 -13.88
C LYS A 416 -30.96 16.86 -13.00
N GLU A 417 -32.18 17.22 -13.39
CA GLU A 417 -33.43 16.89 -12.71
C GLU A 417 -33.65 15.38 -12.67
N GLU A 418 -33.36 14.65 -13.75
CA GLU A 418 -33.50 13.19 -13.81
C GLU A 418 -32.61 12.52 -12.76
N VAL A 419 -31.32 12.86 -12.75
CA VAL A 419 -30.35 12.31 -11.79
C VAL A 419 -30.72 12.70 -10.36
N THR A 420 -31.24 13.92 -10.15
CA THR A 420 -31.64 14.42 -8.84
C THR A 420 -32.83 13.64 -8.28
N VAL A 421 -33.86 13.39 -9.09
CA VAL A 421 -35.07 12.64 -8.70
C VAL A 421 -34.71 11.17 -8.43
N ASN A 422 -33.88 10.58 -9.28
CA ASN A 422 -33.52 9.15 -9.21
C ASN A 422 -32.32 8.85 -8.31
N PHE A 423 -31.74 9.85 -7.64
CA PHE A 423 -30.45 9.74 -6.96
C PHE A 423 -30.36 8.55 -5.99
N LYS A 424 -31.41 8.31 -5.20
CA LYS A 424 -31.43 7.18 -4.25
C LYS A 424 -31.39 5.83 -4.95
N GLU A 425 -32.10 5.70 -6.07
CA GLU A 425 -32.16 4.45 -6.83
C GLU A 425 -30.86 4.20 -7.59
N ILE A 426 -30.23 5.26 -8.10
CA ILE A 426 -28.87 5.23 -8.65
C ILE A 426 -27.88 4.69 -7.61
N LEU A 427 -27.89 5.24 -6.39
CA LEU A 427 -27.01 4.76 -5.33
C LEU A 427 -27.31 3.32 -4.91
N TYR A 428 -28.60 2.96 -4.82
CA TYR A 428 -29.01 1.60 -4.51
C TYR A 428 -28.44 0.62 -5.54
N ASN A 429 -28.67 0.87 -6.83
CA ASN A 429 -28.18 0.01 -7.91
C ASN A 429 -26.65 -0.07 -7.97
N ALA A 430 -25.95 1.03 -7.71
CA ALA A 430 -24.48 1.02 -7.64
C ALA A 430 -23.95 0.14 -6.50
N VAL A 431 -24.63 0.12 -5.34
CA VAL A 431 -24.20 -0.65 -4.16
C VAL A 431 -24.60 -2.13 -4.24
N ILE A 432 -25.81 -2.42 -4.70
CA ILE A 432 -26.36 -3.79 -4.73
C ILE A 432 -26.16 -4.50 -6.07
N GLY A 433 -25.59 -3.82 -7.05
CA GLY A 433 -25.30 -4.36 -8.37
C GLY A 433 -24.42 -5.61 -8.28
N LYS A 434 -24.61 -6.51 -9.25
CA LYS A 434 -23.93 -7.79 -9.30
C LYS A 434 -23.08 -7.88 -10.55
N THR A 435 -21.94 -8.53 -10.43
CA THR A 435 -21.11 -8.87 -11.58
C THR A 435 -21.89 -9.75 -12.54
N TRP A 436 -21.52 -9.75 -13.82
CA TRP A 436 -22.19 -10.58 -14.83
C TRP A 436 -22.11 -12.08 -14.55
N ARG A 437 -21.14 -12.51 -13.73
CA ARG A 437 -21.04 -13.89 -13.25
C ARG A 437 -22.06 -14.20 -12.14
N GLY A 438 -22.83 -13.22 -11.66
CA GLY A 438 -23.97 -13.37 -10.74
C GLY A 438 -23.61 -13.73 -9.30
N GLU A 439 -22.39 -14.19 -9.04
CA GLU A 439 -21.94 -14.72 -7.76
C GLU A 439 -21.45 -13.63 -6.78
N TYR A 440 -21.08 -12.45 -7.27
CA TYR A 440 -20.46 -11.40 -6.46
C TYR A 440 -21.16 -10.04 -6.65
N SER A 441 -21.26 -9.28 -5.57
CA SER A 441 -21.61 -7.85 -5.61
C SER A 441 -20.46 -7.03 -6.18
N PHE A 442 -20.77 -5.84 -6.68
CA PHE A 442 -19.75 -4.90 -7.13
C PHE A 442 -18.76 -4.50 -6.03
N LEU A 443 -17.54 -4.20 -6.46
CA LEU A 443 -16.52 -3.60 -5.62
C LEU A 443 -16.87 -2.12 -5.39
N LEU A 444 -16.83 -1.67 -4.14
CA LEU A 444 -17.22 -0.30 -3.75
C LEU A 444 -16.02 0.64 -3.63
N TYR A 445 -14.99 0.39 -4.43
CA TYR A 445 -13.67 1.03 -4.31
C TYR A 445 -13.69 2.54 -4.57
N TYR A 446 -14.51 2.99 -5.52
CA TYR A 446 -14.62 4.41 -5.88
C TYR A 446 -15.75 5.13 -5.15
N THR A 447 -16.68 4.36 -4.57
CA THR A 447 -17.99 4.81 -4.12
C THR A 447 -17.90 5.92 -3.08
N SER A 448 -17.02 5.81 -2.07
CA SER A 448 -16.93 6.77 -0.96
C SER A 448 -16.69 8.21 -1.43
N GLY A 449 -15.73 8.40 -2.33
CA GLY A 449 -15.36 9.71 -2.85
C GLY A 449 -16.23 10.18 -4.02
N HIS A 450 -16.68 9.25 -4.86
CA HIS A 450 -17.54 9.58 -6.00
C HIS A 450 -18.96 9.96 -5.56
N ILE A 451 -19.48 9.36 -4.48
CA ILE A 451 -20.75 9.80 -3.87
C ILE A 451 -20.63 11.25 -3.38
N LEU A 452 -19.52 11.65 -2.75
CA LEU A 452 -19.35 13.03 -2.30
C LEU A 452 -19.42 14.01 -3.48
N TYR A 453 -18.72 13.69 -4.57
CA TYR A 453 -18.80 14.45 -5.82
C TYR A 453 -20.23 14.52 -6.39
N MET A 454 -20.92 13.39 -6.46
CA MET A 454 -22.29 13.35 -6.98
C MET A 454 -23.29 14.10 -6.10
N ILE A 455 -23.14 14.07 -4.78
CA ILE A 455 -23.98 14.85 -3.86
C ILE A 455 -23.76 16.35 -4.10
N GLU A 456 -22.51 16.79 -4.25
CA GLU A 456 -22.23 18.21 -4.57
C GLU A 456 -22.91 18.66 -5.86
N LYS A 457 -22.86 17.82 -6.90
CA LYS A 457 -23.40 18.15 -8.22
C LYS A 457 -24.93 18.10 -8.30
N TYR A 458 -25.57 17.10 -7.70
CA TYR A 458 -26.98 16.77 -7.91
C TYR A 458 -27.88 16.97 -6.69
N ARG A 459 -27.34 17.27 -5.51
CA ARG A 459 -28.12 17.37 -4.26
C ARG A 459 -28.03 18.77 -3.66
N THR A 460 -28.72 18.96 -2.54
CA THR A 460 -28.76 20.26 -1.84
C THR A 460 -27.45 20.54 -1.09
N LYS A 461 -27.17 21.82 -0.83
CA LYS A 461 -26.02 22.24 -0.02
C LYS A 461 -26.02 21.58 1.37
N ASP A 462 -27.17 21.48 2.02
CA ASP A 462 -27.31 20.84 3.33
C ASP A 462 -26.96 19.34 3.29
N GLU A 463 -27.33 18.64 2.21
CA GLU A 463 -26.94 17.24 2.00
C GLU A 463 -25.44 17.12 1.74
N PHE A 464 -24.84 18.05 0.99
CA PHE A 464 -23.40 18.10 0.77
C PHE A 464 -22.61 18.32 2.07
N GLU A 465 -23.01 19.27 2.91
CA GLU A 465 -22.35 19.50 4.21
C GLU A 465 -22.42 18.27 5.13
N LYS A 466 -23.54 17.54 5.11
CA LYS A 466 -23.66 16.24 5.81
C LYS A 466 -22.75 15.18 5.19
N ALA A 467 -22.68 15.11 3.87
CA ALA A 467 -21.81 14.17 3.17
C ALA A 467 -20.33 14.43 3.46
N VAL A 468 -19.91 15.69 3.56
CA VAL A 468 -18.55 16.07 3.99
C VAL A 468 -18.26 15.55 5.40
N LYS A 469 -19.19 15.69 6.36
CA LYS A 469 -19.02 15.13 7.72
C LYS A 469 -18.90 13.60 7.70
N SER A 470 -19.69 12.92 6.89
CA SER A 470 -19.58 11.47 6.70
C SER A 470 -18.25 11.06 6.07
N PHE A 471 -17.79 11.79 5.06
CA PHE A 471 -16.50 11.54 4.40
C PHE A 471 -15.32 11.76 5.35
N LYS A 472 -15.38 12.81 6.20
CA LYS A 472 -14.40 13.04 7.28
C LYS A 472 -14.29 11.81 8.19
N LYS A 473 -15.43 11.28 8.63
CA LYS A 473 -15.47 10.09 9.50
C LYS A 473 -14.93 8.85 8.77
N PHE A 474 -15.26 8.68 7.50
CA PHE A 474 -14.74 7.60 6.67
C PHE A 474 -13.20 7.63 6.60
N ILE A 475 -12.60 8.79 6.29
CA ILE A 475 -11.15 8.94 6.24
C ILE A 475 -10.48 8.64 7.59
N GLN A 476 -11.10 9.05 8.70
CA GLN A 476 -10.63 8.73 10.06
C GLN A 476 -10.68 7.22 10.36
N LEU A 477 -11.71 6.51 9.87
CA LEU A 477 -11.80 5.04 10.01
C LEU A 477 -10.71 4.32 9.21
N SER A 478 -10.27 4.91 8.09
CA SER A 478 -9.09 4.46 7.33
C SER A 478 -7.76 4.84 8.01
N LEU A 479 -7.81 5.38 9.23
CA LEU A 479 -6.67 5.80 10.03
C LEU A 479 -5.79 6.86 9.34
N ILE A 480 -6.43 7.75 8.57
CA ILE A 480 -5.80 8.88 7.90
C ILE A 480 -6.29 10.16 8.56
N ASP A 481 -5.37 11.05 8.90
CA ASP A 481 -5.69 12.41 9.29
C ASP A 481 -5.61 13.34 8.09
N ILE A 482 -6.67 14.10 7.87
CA ILE A 482 -6.69 15.27 6.99
C ILE A 482 -6.77 16.50 7.88
N ASN A 483 -5.97 17.50 7.56
CA ASN A 483 -5.95 18.76 8.27
C ASN A 483 -7.10 19.64 7.77
N TRP A 484 -8.26 19.52 8.39
CA TRP A 484 -9.45 20.28 8.00
C TRP A 484 -9.40 21.69 8.61
N TYR A 485 -8.54 22.57 8.10
CA TYR A 485 -8.55 23.98 8.50
C TYR A 485 -9.26 24.84 7.45
N ARG A 486 -10.53 25.12 7.73
CA ARG A 486 -11.25 26.38 7.47
C ARG A 486 -12.63 26.29 8.11
#